data_AF-A0A3D0YUM2-F1
#
_entry.id   AF-A0A3D0YUM2-F1
#
_cell.length_a   1.000
_cell.length_b   1.000
_cell.length_c   1.000
_cell.angle_alpha   90.00
_cell.angle_beta   90.00
_cell.angle_gamma   90.00
#
_symmetry.space_group_name_H-M   'P 1'
#
loop_
_entity.id
_entity.type
_entity.pdbx_description
1 polymer ?
#
loop_
_entity_poly.entity_id
_entity_poly.type
_entity_poly.pdbx_seq_one_letter_code
_entity_poly.pdbx_strand_id
1 'polypeptide(L)'
;MAFGQPQNFEDYQSRRQPKTVLVPRSDTEDIIDIGPDTFNKILQLLADELAKIRHTYNKEHDLETITAADINQEAGQMQKHLSQMKQLVDDKIKAYTFETKLAATSEAIKTANAKKKRLLVQLNIMQTDLAILNDIAGEIIKDSDLEQKDEKMTSLKNRLNNFEHEFLAQLN
;
A
#
# COMPACT_ATOMS: atom_id res chain seq x y z
N MET A 1 69.55 32.64 32.64
CA MET A 1 69.50 31.44 33.51
C MET A 1 68.05 31.16 33.89
N ALA A 2 67.76 29.92 34.30
CA ALA A 2 66.60 29.50 35.11
C ALA A 2 65.16 29.58 34.52
N PHE A 3 64.49 28.42 34.55
CA PHE A 3 63.04 28.23 34.55
C PHE A 3 62.46 28.50 35.97
N GLY A 4 61.15 28.72 36.10
CA GLY A 4 60.46 28.62 37.40
C GLY A 4 58.98 29.07 37.42
N GLN A 5 58.07 28.10 37.56
CA GLN A 5 56.61 28.23 37.82
C GLN A 5 56.32 28.62 39.31
N PRO A 6 55.07 28.82 39.83
CA PRO A 6 53.72 28.45 39.33
C PRO A 6 52.70 29.63 39.39
N GLN A 7 51.34 29.53 39.43
CA GLN A 7 50.39 28.41 39.59
C GLN A 7 48.96 28.72 39.03
N ASN A 8 48.14 27.66 38.89
CA ASN A 8 46.67 27.53 38.79
C ASN A 8 45.76 28.78 38.66
N PHE A 9 44.97 28.80 37.58
CA PHE A 9 43.50 28.78 37.68
C PHE A 9 42.92 27.85 36.60
N GLU A 10 41.84 27.15 36.93
CA GLU A 10 41.22 26.09 36.12
C GLU A 10 40.19 26.63 35.11
N ASP A 11 39.56 25.68 34.38
CA ASP A 11 38.34 25.86 33.59
C ASP A 11 38.33 26.82 32.40
N TYR A 12 38.76 26.28 31.24
CA TYR A 12 37.82 26.13 30.12
C TYR A 12 38.09 24.81 29.38
N GLN A 13 37.65 23.70 29.97
CA GLN A 13 37.55 22.44 29.23
C GLN A 13 36.57 22.57 28.05
N SER A 14 36.75 21.68 27.07
CA SER A 14 35.63 21.16 26.27
C SER A 14 34.88 22.16 25.38
N ARG A 15 35.59 22.85 24.47
CA ARG A 15 35.10 22.91 23.08
C ARG A 15 35.15 21.52 22.47
N ARG A 16 34.27 20.63 22.95
CA ARG A 16 34.00 19.34 22.32
C ARG A 16 33.43 19.68 20.95
N GLN A 17 34.21 19.46 19.90
CA GLN A 17 33.61 19.02 18.64
C GLN A 17 32.60 17.93 19.00
N PRO A 18 31.37 17.95 18.47
CA PRO A 18 30.45 16.85 18.70
C PRO A 18 31.20 15.61 18.24
N LYS A 19 31.47 14.68 19.17
CA LYS A 19 32.06 13.39 18.80
C LYS A 19 31.11 12.85 17.75
N THR A 20 31.60 12.66 16.53
CA THR A 20 30.99 11.74 15.59
C THR A 20 31.05 10.40 16.29
N VAL A 21 29.98 10.08 17.01
CA VAL A 21 29.72 8.71 17.44
C VAL A 21 29.64 7.97 16.13
N LEU A 22 30.71 7.26 15.80
CA LEU A 22 30.67 6.17 14.86
C LEU A 22 29.65 5.21 15.47
N VAL A 23 28.40 5.39 15.05
CA VAL A 23 27.32 4.45 15.33
C VAL A 23 27.91 3.11 14.92
N PRO A 24 27.99 2.13 15.84
CA PRO A 24 28.43 0.80 15.46
C PRO A 24 27.58 0.41 14.26
N ARG A 25 28.22 0.07 13.14
CA ARG A 25 27.49 -0.68 12.11
C ARG A 25 27.03 -1.92 12.84
N SER A 26 25.72 -2.05 13.04
CA SER A 26 25.14 -3.31 13.43
C SER A 26 25.44 -4.23 12.27
N ASP A 27 26.46 -5.08 12.43
CA ASP A 27 26.76 -6.21 11.55
C ASP A 27 25.69 -7.31 11.73
N THR A 28 24.42 -6.88 11.68
CA THR A 28 23.28 -7.67 11.30
C THR A 28 22.94 -7.21 9.90
N GLU A 29 23.26 -8.06 8.94
CA GLU A 29 22.67 -8.01 7.62
C GLU A 29 21.15 -8.20 7.76
N ASP A 30 20.44 -7.13 8.10
CA ASP A 30 19.05 -6.94 7.72
C ASP A 30 19.06 -6.78 6.19
N ILE A 31 19.30 -7.91 5.51
CA ILE A 31 18.93 -8.12 4.13
C ILE A 31 17.44 -7.82 4.13
N ILE A 32 17.08 -6.63 3.64
CA ILE A 32 15.68 -6.26 3.48
C ILE A 32 15.14 -7.21 2.43
N ASP A 33 14.57 -8.33 2.87
CA ASP A 33 14.05 -9.35 1.97
C ASP A 33 12.72 -8.86 1.41
N ILE A 34 12.85 -8.01 0.39
CA ILE A 34 11.77 -7.60 -0.49
C ILE A 34 11.56 -8.73 -1.51
N GLY A 35 11.45 -9.96 -0.99
CA GLY A 35 11.07 -11.17 -1.69
C GLY A 35 9.55 -11.22 -1.91
N PRO A 36 9.04 -12.36 -2.44
CA PRO A 36 7.60 -12.57 -2.62
C PRO A 36 6.82 -12.26 -1.34
N ASP A 37 7.34 -12.56 -0.15
CA ASP A 37 6.77 -12.21 1.15
C ASP A 37 6.26 -10.76 1.29
N THR A 38 6.94 -9.77 0.70
CA THR A 38 6.49 -8.37 0.80
C THR A 38 5.33 -8.08 -0.18
N PHE A 39 5.32 -8.74 -1.34
CA PHE A 39 4.22 -8.68 -2.29
C PHE A 39 3.00 -9.45 -1.77
N ASN A 40 3.21 -10.65 -1.24
CA ASN A 40 2.20 -11.49 -0.61
C ASN A 40 1.56 -10.79 0.59
N LYS A 41 2.32 -10.04 1.40
CA LYS A 41 1.74 -9.19 2.46
C LYS A 41 0.84 -8.06 1.92
N ILE A 42 1.12 -7.51 0.73
CA ILE A 42 0.24 -6.52 0.09
C ILE A 42 -1.01 -7.21 -0.46
N LEU A 43 -0.85 -8.32 -1.19
CA LEU A 43 -1.96 -9.10 -1.70
C LEU A 43 -2.86 -9.63 -0.57
N GLN A 44 -2.31 -10.04 0.58
CA GLN A 44 -3.08 -10.49 1.73
C GLN A 44 -3.95 -9.36 2.30
N LEU A 45 -3.40 -8.15 2.46
CA LEU A 45 -4.19 -6.98 2.89
C LEU A 45 -5.30 -6.63 1.89
N LEU A 46 -5.07 -6.85 0.60
CA LEU A 46 -6.09 -6.70 -0.45
C LEU A 46 -7.14 -7.83 -0.39
N ALA A 47 -6.74 -9.07 -0.13
CA ALA A 47 -7.64 -10.21 0.07
C ALA A 47 -8.52 -10.02 1.31
N ASP A 48 -7.99 -9.48 2.41
CA ASP A 48 -8.74 -9.21 3.63
C ASP A 48 -9.81 -8.11 3.42
N GLU A 49 -9.55 -7.09 2.59
CA GLU A 49 -10.57 -6.11 2.20
C GLU A 49 -11.57 -6.69 1.18
N LEU A 50 -11.11 -7.49 0.23
CA LEU A 50 -11.99 -8.14 -0.75
C LEU A 50 -12.92 -9.18 -0.09
N ALA A 51 -12.47 -9.82 1.00
CA ALA A 51 -13.32 -10.67 1.84
C ALA A 51 -14.45 -9.88 2.52
N LYS A 52 -14.24 -8.59 2.88
CA LYS A 52 -15.28 -7.71 3.40
C LYS A 52 -16.28 -7.33 2.32
N ILE A 53 -15.80 -7.04 1.10
CA ILE A 53 -16.66 -6.84 -0.08
C ILE A 53 -17.53 -8.09 -0.33
N ARG A 54 -16.93 -9.28 -0.36
CA ARG A 54 -17.64 -10.56 -0.48
C ARG A 54 -18.65 -10.80 0.66
N HIS A 55 -18.34 -10.41 1.90
CA HIS A 55 -19.29 -10.53 3.01
C HIS A 55 -20.50 -9.59 2.83
N THR A 56 -20.29 -8.34 2.38
CA THR A 56 -21.37 -7.42 2.04
C THR A 56 -22.26 -7.99 0.92
N TYR A 57 -21.64 -8.55 -0.12
CA TYR A 57 -22.31 -9.13 -1.28
C TYR A 57 -23.09 -10.43 -0.97
N ASN A 58 -22.52 -11.35 -0.19
CA ASN A 58 -23.09 -12.68 0.06
C ASN A 58 -24.26 -12.69 1.07
N LYS A 59 -24.78 -11.53 1.49
CA LYS A 59 -26.08 -11.46 2.16
C LYS A 59 -27.17 -11.57 1.08
N GLU A 60 -27.78 -12.74 1.00
CA GLU A 60 -28.81 -13.07 0.02
C GLU A 60 -29.92 -12.01 -0.03
N HIS A 61 -30.26 -11.58 -1.24
CA HIS A 61 -31.43 -10.75 -1.54
C HIS A 61 -32.40 -11.54 -2.41
N ASP A 62 -33.67 -11.59 -1.99
CA ASP A 62 -34.77 -11.92 -2.91
C ASP A 62 -34.94 -10.75 -3.90
N LEU A 63 -34.63 -11.01 -5.18
CA LEU A 63 -34.64 -10.03 -6.26
C LEU A 63 -36.00 -9.31 -6.41
N GLU A 64 -37.10 -9.94 -5.98
CA GLU A 64 -38.45 -9.35 -6.01
C GLU A 64 -38.65 -8.18 -5.02
N THR A 65 -37.71 -7.94 -4.08
CA THR A 65 -37.89 -6.96 -2.99
C THR A 65 -36.78 -5.92 -2.83
N ILE A 66 -35.74 -5.97 -3.67
CA ILE A 66 -34.59 -5.05 -3.53
C ILE A 66 -34.96 -3.62 -3.92
N THR A 67 -34.60 -2.63 -3.11
CA THR A 67 -34.89 -1.22 -3.40
C THR A 67 -33.66 -0.47 -3.92
N ALA A 68 -33.89 0.67 -4.60
CA ALA A 68 -32.82 1.58 -4.99
C ALA A 68 -31.98 2.07 -3.79
N ALA A 69 -32.57 2.10 -2.58
CA ALA A 69 -31.85 2.47 -1.36
C ALA A 69 -30.89 1.37 -0.90
N ASP A 70 -31.31 0.10 -1.00
CA ASP A 70 -30.46 -1.05 -0.68
C ASP A 70 -29.27 -1.16 -1.64
N ILE A 71 -29.53 -1.03 -2.95
CA ILE A 71 -28.47 -1.04 -3.98
C ILE A 71 -27.49 0.13 -3.78
N ASN A 72 -27.99 1.33 -3.43
CA ASN A 72 -27.14 2.46 -3.08
C ASN A 72 -26.29 2.20 -1.82
N GLN A 73 -26.85 1.50 -0.82
CA GLN A 73 -26.13 1.14 0.39
C GLN A 73 -25.04 0.08 0.11
N GLU A 74 -25.34 -0.97 -0.67
CA GLU A 74 -24.39 -1.99 -1.09
C GLU A 74 -23.25 -1.36 -1.90
N ALA A 75 -23.59 -0.57 -2.93
CA ALA A 75 -22.61 0.15 -3.76
C ALA A 75 -21.76 1.13 -2.95
N GLY A 76 -22.34 1.87 -2.00
CA GLY A 76 -21.62 2.78 -1.11
C GLY A 76 -20.65 2.06 -0.17
N GLN A 77 -21.02 0.88 0.34
CA GLN A 77 -20.11 0.04 1.14
C GLN A 77 -18.97 -0.51 0.28
N MET A 78 -19.26 -1.01 -0.93
CA MET A 78 -18.23 -1.45 -1.87
C MET A 78 -17.29 -0.32 -2.28
N GLN A 79 -17.82 0.86 -2.63
CA GLN A 79 -17.02 2.04 -2.98
C GLN A 79 -16.05 2.42 -1.85
N LYS A 80 -16.49 2.33 -0.59
CA LYS A 80 -15.65 2.57 0.58
C LYS A 80 -14.49 1.56 0.66
N HIS A 81 -14.75 0.26 0.53
CA HIS A 81 -13.70 -0.77 0.57
C HIS A 81 -12.74 -0.67 -0.63
N LEU A 82 -13.26 -0.43 -1.84
CA LEU A 82 -12.46 -0.19 -3.05
C LEU A 82 -11.56 1.04 -2.89
N SER A 83 -12.07 2.13 -2.30
CA SER A 83 -11.28 3.31 -1.97
C SER A 83 -10.18 3.02 -0.93
N GLN A 84 -10.43 2.15 0.05
CA GLN A 84 -9.43 1.70 1.03
C GLN A 84 -8.34 0.84 0.36
N MET A 85 -8.71 -0.12 -0.48
CA MET A 85 -7.77 -0.93 -1.29
C MET A 85 -6.91 -0.05 -2.19
N LYS A 86 -7.53 0.91 -2.90
CA LYS A 86 -6.83 1.88 -3.75
C LYS A 86 -5.81 2.70 -2.96
N GLN A 87 -6.18 3.21 -1.78
CA GLN A 87 -5.27 3.98 -0.92
C GLN A 87 -4.06 3.13 -0.46
N LEU A 88 -4.28 1.87 -0.09
CA LEU A 88 -3.20 0.94 0.28
C LEU A 88 -2.22 0.74 -0.89
N VAL A 89 -2.73 0.56 -2.12
CA VAL A 89 -1.89 0.44 -3.33
C VAL A 89 -1.16 1.75 -3.64
N ASP A 90 -1.85 2.90 -3.60
CA ASP A 90 -1.28 4.23 -3.83
C ASP A 90 -0.08 4.51 -2.90
N ASP A 91 -0.19 4.16 -1.61
CA ASP A 91 0.87 4.39 -0.63
C ASP A 91 2.07 3.45 -0.82
N LYS A 92 1.85 2.21 -1.28
CA LYS A 92 2.95 1.31 -1.68
C LYS A 92 3.64 1.78 -2.96
N ILE A 93 2.89 2.29 -3.94
CA ILE A 93 3.46 2.90 -5.16
C ILE A 93 4.33 4.10 -4.79
N LYS A 94 3.85 5.01 -3.93
CA LYS A 94 4.63 6.17 -3.45
C LYS A 94 5.92 5.73 -2.76
N ALA A 95 5.84 4.78 -1.82
CA ALA A 95 6.99 4.27 -1.09
C ALA A 95 8.06 3.68 -2.01
N TYR A 96 7.69 2.71 -2.87
CA TYR A 96 8.65 2.08 -3.78
C TYR A 96 9.17 3.05 -4.86
N THR A 97 8.36 4.01 -5.30
CA THR A 97 8.80 5.06 -6.24
C THR A 97 9.83 5.99 -5.61
N PHE A 98 9.72 6.30 -4.30
CA PHE A 98 10.73 7.05 -3.57
C PHE A 98 12.01 6.23 -3.40
N GLU A 99 11.90 5.01 -2.86
CA GLU A 99 13.04 4.14 -2.56
C GLU A 99 13.86 3.76 -3.80
N THR A 100 13.21 3.55 -4.94
CA THR A 100 13.90 3.22 -6.21
C THR A 100 14.55 4.42 -6.90
N LYS A 101 14.29 5.65 -6.44
CA LYS A 101 14.99 6.87 -6.87
C LYS A 101 16.25 7.16 -6.03
N LEU A 102 16.40 6.54 -4.86
CA LEU A 102 17.60 6.68 -4.05
C LEU A 102 18.79 5.98 -4.71
N ALA A 103 19.98 6.58 -4.60
CA ALA A 103 21.20 6.04 -5.18
C ALA A 103 21.58 4.71 -4.51
N ALA A 104 21.61 3.63 -5.31
CA ALA A 104 21.94 2.29 -4.82
C ALA A 104 23.47 2.14 -4.66
N THR A 105 23.94 2.25 -3.41
CA THR A 105 25.38 2.20 -3.06
C THR A 105 25.94 0.78 -2.93
N SER A 106 25.10 -0.25 -2.82
CA SER A 106 25.52 -1.66 -2.76
C SER A 106 24.75 -2.54 -3.76
N GLU A 107 25.32 -3.68 -4.11
CA GLU A 107 24.73 -4.62 -5.07
C GLU A 107 23.41 -5.25 -4.55
N ALA A 108 23.31 -5.43 -3.22
CA ALA A 108 22.08 -5.82 -2.55
C ALA A 108 20.97 -4.77 -2.75
N ILE A 109 21.28 -3.48 -2.59
CA ILE A 109 20.32 -2.39 -2.82
C ILE A 109 19.92 -2.29 -4.29
N LYS A 110 20.86 -2.48 -5.24
CA LYS A 110 20.52 -2.54 -6.68
C LYS A 110 19.54 -3.67 -6.98
N THR A 111 19.79 -4.87 -6.45
CA THR A 111 18.93 -6.05 -6.61
C THR A 111 17.55 -5.82 -6.01
N ALA A 112 17.48 -5.28 -4.79
CA ALA A 112 16.24 -4.89 -4.13
C ALA A 112 15.45 -3.83 -4.92
N ASN A 113 16.12 -2.82 -5.47
CA ASN A 113 15.48 -1.81 -6.31
C ASN A 113 15.01 -2.39 -7.66
N ALA A 114 15.68 -3.40 -8.21
CA ALA A 114 15.20 -4.12 -9.39
C ALA A 114 13.92 -4.92 -9.09
N LYS A 115 13.84 -5.60 -7.94
CA LYS A 115 12.60 -6.26 -7.47
C LYS A 115 11.47 -5.24 -7.30
N LYS A 116 11.70 -4.12 -6.58
CA LYS A 116 10.71 -3.04 -6.39
C LYS A 116 10.20 -2.46 -7.70
N LYS A 117 11.05 -2.28 -8.72
CA LYS A 117 10.63 -1.80 -10.05
C LYS A 117 9.67 -2.78 -10.75
N ARG A 118 9.84 -4.09 -10.57
CA ARG A 118 8.89 -5.10 -11.10
C ARG A 118 7.56 -5.05 -10.34
N LEU A 119 7.61 -5.00 -9.01
CA LEU A 119 6.41 -4.88 -8.15
C LEU A 119 5.64 -3.58 -8.44
N LEU A 120 6.33 -2.47 -8.71
CA LEU A 120 5.72 -1.21 -9.11
C LEU A 120 4.86 -1.36 -10.38
N VAL A 121 5.30 -2.12 -11.39
CA VAL A 121 4.49 -2.34 -12.60
C VAL A 121 3.18 -3.03 -12.24
N GLN A 122 3.22 -4.11 -11.46
CA GLN A 122 2.02 -4.83 -11.02
C GLN A 122 1.08 -3.94 -10.17
N LEU A 123 1.64 -3.17 -9.23
CA LEU A 123 0.86 -2.26 -8.39
C LEU A 123 0.18 -1.14 -9.20
N ASN A 124 0.83 -0.57 -10.23
CA ASN A 124 0.21 0.45 -11.08
C ASN A 124 -0.95 -0.12 -11.92
N ILE A 125 -0.90 -1.40 -12.32
CA ILE A 125 -2.02 -2.07 -12.99
C ILE A 125 -3.18 -2.21 -11.98
N MET A 126 -2.93 -2.81 -10.81
CA MET A 126 -3.94 -2.93 -9.74
C MET A 126 -4.58 -1.59 -9.35
N GLN A 127 -3.78 -0.51 -9.29
CA GLN A 127 -4.26 0.85 -9.01
C GLN A 127 -5.27 1.31 -10.06
N THR A 128 -5.03 1.00 -11.33
CA THR A 128 -5.89 1.35 -12.46
C THR A 128 -7.21 0.59 -12.38
N ASP A 129 -7.16 -0.72 -12.13
CA ASP A 129 -8.36 -1.55 -12.02
C ASP A 129 -9.20 -1.19 -10.77
N LEU A 130 -8.54 -0.90 -9.64
CA LEU A 130 -9.22 -0.40 -8.43
C LEU A 130 -9.86 0.97 -8.65
N ALA A 131 -9.25 1.86 -9.44
CA ALA A 131 -9.88 3.12 -9.82
C ALA A 131 -11.14 2.89 -10.66
N ILE A 132 -11.05 2.02 -11.68
CA ILE A 132 -12.19 1.64 -12.54
C ILE A 132 -13.33 1.02 -11.72
N LEU A 133 -13.04 0.10 -10.79
CA LEU A 133 -14.04 -0.48 -9.90
C LEU A 133 -14.71 0.59 -9.01
N ASN A 134 -13.92 1.51 -8.47
CA ASN A 134 -14.40 2.59 -7.60
C ASN A 134 -15.30 3.60 -8.34
N ASP A 135 -14.98 3.86 -9.62
CA ASP A 135 -15.79 4.72 -10.49
C ASP A 135 -17.14 4.07 -10.82
N ILE A 136 -17.18 2.77 -11.18
CA ILE A 136 -18.44 2.04 -11.39
C ILE A 136 -19.30 2.05 -10.12
N ALA A 137 -18.71 1.77 -8.95
CA ALA A 137 -19.43 1.83 -7.68
C ALA A 137 -20.01 3.24 -7.41
N GLY A 138 -19.26 4.29 -7.78
CA GLY A 138 -19.72 5.67 -7.73
C GLY A 138 -20.81 6.02 -8.75
N GLU A 139 -20.82 5.40 -9.92
CA GLU A 139 -21.88 5.54 -10.91
C GLU A 139 -23.20 4.89 -10.46
N ILE A 140 -23.15 3.68 -9.88
CA ILE A 140 -24.34 3.00 -9.33
C ILE A 140 -25.06 3.93 -8.35
N ILE A 141 -24.34 4.58 -7.43
CA ILE A 141 -24.92 5.47 -6.41
C ILE A 141 -25.58 6.70 -7.05
N LYS A 142 -24.96 7.26 -8.10
CA LYS A 142 -25.43 8.48 -8.79
C LYS A 142 -26.59 8.24 -9.76
N ASP A 143 -26.74 7.02 -10.25
CA ASP A 143 -27.82 6.69 -11.18
C ASP A 143 -29.20 6.90 -10.53
N SER A 144 -30.20 7.24 -11.33
CA SER A 144 -31.59 7.36 -10.89
C SER A 144 -32.44 6.15 -11.31
N ASP A 145 -31.99 5.40 -12.32
CA ASP A 145 -32.72 4.28 -12.88
C ASP A 145 -32.37 2.96 -12.16
N LEU A 146 -33.38 2.15 -11.85
CA LEU A 146 -33.21 0.94 -11.05
C LEU A 146 -32.62 -0.23 -11.88
N GLU A 147 -32.98 -0.32 -13.15
CA GLU A 147 -32.49 -1.34 -14.08
C GLU A 147 -31.02 -1.07 -14.40
N GLN A 148 -30.65 0.19 -14.68
CA GLN A 148 -29.26 0.61 -14.86
C GLN A 148 -28.40 0.41 -13.61
N LYS A 149 -28.96 0.61 -12.41
CA LYS A 149 -28.27 0.28 -11.15
C LYS A 149 -27.92 -1.19 -11.06
N ASP A 150 -28.85 -2.08 -11.39
CA ASP A 150 -28.64 -3.53 -11.30
C ASP A 150 -27.69 -4.06 -12.39
N GLU A 151 -27.79 -3.55 -13.63
CA GLU A 151 -26.82 -3.83 -14.69
C GLU A 151 -25.39 -3.41 -14.29
N LYS A 152 -25.23 -2.19 -13.76
CA LYS A 152 -23.93 -1.68 -13.28
C LYS A 152 -23.43 -2.44 -12.05
N MET A 153 -24.33 -2.85 -11.16
CA MET A 153 -24.02 -3.70 -10.01
C MET A 153 -23.50 -5.07 -10.45
N THR A 154 -24.15 -5.69 -11.43
CA THR A 154 -23.70 -6.94 -12.05
C THR A 154 -22.34 -6.77 -12.76
N SER A 155 -22.13 -5.66 -13.46
CA SER A 155 -20.83 -5.29 -14.07
C SER A 155 -19.72 -5.12 -13.03
N LEU A 156 -20.00 -4.45 -11.92
CA LEU A 156 -19.07 -4.29 -10.79
C LEU A 156 -18.69 -5.65 -10.20
N LYS A 157 -19.68 -6.52 -9.94
CA LYS A 157 -19.50 -7.88 -9.42
C LYS A 157 -18.60 -8.73 -10.34
N ASN A 158 -18.87 -8.71 -11.65
CA ASN A 158 -18.06 -9.42 -12.64
C ASN A 158 -16.61 -8.90 -12.72
N ARG A 159 -16.40 -7.58 -12.71
CA ARG A 159 -15.05 -7.00 -12.71
C ARG A 159 -14.28 -7.28 -11.41
N LEU A 160 -14.97 -7.30 -10.26
CA LEU A 160 -14.35 -7.63 -8.97
C LEU A 160 -13.87 -9.09 -8.94
N ASN A 161 -14.67 -10.02 -9.47
CA ASN A 161 -14.29 -11.43 -9.60
C ASN A 161 -13.08 -11.62 -10.53
N ASN A 162 -13.01 -10.88 -11.65
CA ASN A 162 -11.85 -10.91 -12.54
C ASN A 162 -10.60 -10.35 -11.85
N PHE A 163 -10.71 -9.22 -11.13
CA PHE A 163 -9.61 -8.64 -10.36
C PHE A 163 -9.07 -9.62 -9.30
N GLU A 164 -9.95 -10.33 -8.59
CA GLU A 164 -9.55 -11.39 -7.66
C GLU A 164 -8.80 -12.53 -8.38
N HIS A 165 -9.33 -13.01 -9.51
CA HIS A 165 -8.69 -14.06 -10.30
C HIS A 165 -7.34 -13.65 -10.90
N GLU A 166 -7.17 -12.39 -11.30
CA GLU A 166 -5.93 -11.90 -11.92
C GLU A 166 -4.85 -11.60 -10.88
N PHE A 167 -5.20 -11.04 -9.71
CA PHE A 167 -4.23 -10.53 -8.74
C PHE A 167 -4.13 -11.33 -7.44
N LEU A 168 -5.23 -11.86 -6.91
CA LEU A 168 -5.21 -12.62 -5.65
C LEU A 168 -4.93 -14.11 -5.87
N ALA A 169 -5.18 -14.66 -7.06
CA ALA A 169 -4.74 -16.01 -7.40
C ALA A 169 -3.20 -16.18 -7.37
N GLN A 170 -2.44 -15.08 -7.38
CA GLN A 170 -0.97 -15.08 -7.28
C GLN A 170 -0.44 -15.30 -5.83
N LEU A 171 -1.33 -15.44 -4.83
CA LEU A 171 -0.99 -15.76 -3.44
C LEU A 171 -0.76 -17.25 -3.16
N ASN A 172 -1.28 -18.14 -4.02
CA ASN A 172 -1.30 -19.60 -3.84
C ASN A 172 -0.32 -20.32 -4.77
#